data_AF-W9Z3S5-F1
#
_entry.id   AF-W9Z3S5-F1
#
_cell.length_a   1.000
_cell.length_b   1.000
_cell.length_c   1.000
_cell.angle_alpha   90.00
_cell.angle_beta   90.00
_cell.angle_gamma   90.00
#
_symmetry.space_group_name_H-M   'P 1'
#
loop_
_entity.id
_entity.type
_entity.pdbx_description
1 polymer ?
#
loop_
_entity_poly.entity_id
_entity_poly.type
_entity_poly.pdbx_seq_one_letter_code
_entity_poly.pdbx_strand_id
1 'polypeptide(L)'
;TNYVFGLILVSMFTRGSASITPHDQYSSTIGVLGCKIDTNRVAYWPGTVDCNNICVKVSNKGRDVHLLKIDSSGGAHDISYDAWNYLGFGESAAKNPQQD
;
A
#
# COMPACT_ATOMS: atom_id res chain seq x y z
N THR A 1 13.53 -11.34 43.66
CA THR A 1 12.80 -11.50 42.39
C THR A 1 13.00 -10.24 41.58
N ASN A 2 13.88 -10.27 40.59
CA ASN A 2 14.28 -9.09 39.81
C ASN A 2 13.35 -8.94 38.61
N TYR A 3 12.48 -7.93 38.63
CA TYR A 3 11.75 -7.49 37.44
C TYR A 3 12.70 -6.64 36.59
N VAL A 4 13.27 -7.23 35.55
CA VAL A 4 13.92 -6.46 34.48
C VAL A 4 12.78 -5.74 33.76
N PHE A 5 12.63 -4.44 34.00
CA PHE A 5 11.80 -3.55 33.18
C PHE A 5 12.49 -3.45 31.81
N GLY A 6 12.22 -4.43 30.95
CA GLY A 6 12.61 -4.38 29.55
C GLY A 6 12.00 -3.11 28.94
N LEU A 7 12.84 -2.28 28.35
CA LEU A 7 12.40 -1.11 27.60
C LEU A 7 11.55 -1.62 26.42
N ILE A 8 10.22 -1.62 26.58
CA ILE A 8 9.31 -1.92 25.47
C ILE A 8 9.43 -0.74 24.51
N LEU A 9 10.22 -0.91 23.44
CA LEU A 9 10.23 -0.04 22.28
C LEU A 9 8.86 -0.15 21.61
N VAL A 10 7.94 0.75 21.97
CA VAL A 10 6.69 0.95 21.23
C VAL A 10 7.06 1.61 19.91
N SER A 11 7.11 0.83 18.83
CA SER A 11 7.35 1.35 17.49
C SER A 11 6.16 2.22 17.09
N MET A 12 6.32 3.55 17.13
CA MET A 12 5.32 4.48 16.63
C MET A 12 5.24 4.35 15.11
N PHE A 13 4.13 3.83 14.60
CA PHE A 13 3.81 3.92 13.17
C PHE A 13 3.71 5.40 12.79
N THR A 14 4.62 5.89 11.95
CA THR A 14 4.58 7.25 11.41
C THR A 14 3.39 7.36 10.47
N ARG A 15 2.37 8.14 10.86
CA ARG A 15 1.18 8.37 10.04
C ARG A 15 1.43 9.59 9.16
N GLY A 16 1.79 9.34 7.91
CA GLY A 16 1.98 10.37 6.88
C GLY A 16 0.73 10.59 6.03
N SER A 17 0.67 11.74 5.36
CA SER A 17 -0.30 12.03 4.29
C SER A 17 0.43 12.07 2.95
N ALA A 18 -0.16 11.48 1.92
CA ALA A 18 0.37 11.49 0.55
C ALA A 18 -0.77 11.64 -0.46
N SER A 19 -0.49 12.24 -1.62
CA SER A 19 -1.37 12.16 -2.78
C SER A 19 -1.20 10.77 -3.39
N ILE A 20 -2.31 10.05 -3.60
CA ILE A 20 -2.28 8.69 -4.12
C ILE A 20 -3.06 8.60 -5.42
N THR A 21 -2.42 8.06 -6.44
CA THR A 21 -2.91 7.92 -7.82
C THR A 21 -3.14 6.45 -8.18
N PRO A 22 -4.03 6.16 -9.15
CA PRO A 22 -4.19 4.80 -9.65
C PRO A 22 -2.99 4.43 -10.55
N HIS A 23 -2.51 3.19 -10.42
CA HIS A 23 -1.48 2.63 -11.30
C HIS A 23 -2.13 1.75 -12.37
N ASP A 24 -1.86 2.04 -13.65
CA ASP A 24 -2.55 1.42 -14.80
C ASP A 24 -2.09 0.00 -15.09
N GLN A 25 -0.80 -0.31 -14.88
CA GLN A 25 -0.22 -1.58 -15.28
C GLN A 25 0.45 -2.29 -14.12
N TYR A 26 0.35 -3.62 -14.08
CA TYR A 26 1.09 -4.41 -13.11
C TYR A 26 2.58 -4.43 -13.47
N SER A 27 3.43 -4.10 -12.50
CA SER A 27 4.87 -4.31 -12.56
C SER A 27 5.39 -4.74 -11.19
N SER A 28 6.55 -5.41 -11.17
CA SER A 28 7.23 -5.73 -9.92
C SER A 28 8.74 -5.77 -10.10
N THR A 29 9.45 -4.90 -9.40
CA THR A 29 10.93 -4.89 -9.34
C THR A 29 11.49 -5.87 -8.32
N ILE A 30 10.67 -6.41 -7.42
CA ILE A 30 11.07 -7.42 -6.43
C ILE A 30 10.68 -8.86 -6.81
N GLY A 31 10.22 -9.07 -8.05
CA GLY A 31 9.96 -10.41 -8.59
C GLY A 31 8.71 -11.09 -8.05
N VAL A 32 7.71 -10.33 -7.59
CA VAL A 32 6.42 -10.90 -7.20
C VAL A 32 5.67 -11.32 -8.46
N LEU A 33 5.19 -12.57 -8.47
CA LEU A 33 4.38 -13.08 -9.58
C LEU A 33 2.93 -12.66 -9.38
N GLY A 34 2.36 -11.93 -10.34
CA GLY A 34 0.97 -11.46 -10.27
C GLY A 34 -0.05 -12.59 -10.06
N CYS A 35 0.23 -13.80 -10.55
CA CYS A 35 -0.63 -14.98 -10.34
C CYS A 35 -0.56 -15.59 -8.94
N LYS A 36 0.28 -15.06 -8.04
CA LYS A 36 0.46 -15.54 -6.66
C LYS A 36 -0.05 -14.57 -5.60
N ILE A 37 -0.52 -13.39 -6.01
CA ILE A 37 -0.99 -12.34 -5.12
C ILE A 37 -2.31 -11.75 -5.63
N ASP A 38 -2.97 -10.98 -4.78
CA ASP A 38 -4.05 -10.11 -5.21
C ASP A 38 -3.49 -8.84 -5.84
N THR A 39 -3.47 -8.77 -7.17
CA THR A 39 -3.00 -7.58 -7.93
C THR A 39 -3.91 -6.37 -7.77
N ASN A 40 -5.09 -6.51 -7.16
CA ASN A 40 -5.96 -5.40 -6.78
C ASN A 40 -5.58 -4.81 -5.41
N ARG A 41 -4.54 -5.33 -4.73
CA ARG A 41 -4.10 -4.89 -3.40
C ARG A 41 -2.59 -4.68 -3.34
N VAL A 42 -2.06 -3.90 -4.28
CA VAL A 42 -0.62 -3.62 -4.39
C VAL A 42 -0.31 -2.11 -4.42
N ALA A 43 0.93 -1.76 -4.06
CA ALA A 43 1.43 -0.39 -4.02
C ALA A 43 2.77 -0.24 -4.78
N TYR A 44 2.95 0.96 -5.35
CA TYR A 44 4.11 1.42 -6.11
C TYR A 44 4.59 2.73 -5.48
N TRP A 45 5.59 2.65 -4.59
CA TRP A 45 6.00 3.77 -3.73
C TRP A 45 7.27 4.44 -4.23
N PRO A 46 7.56 5.68 -3.85
CA PRO A 46 8.83 6.30 -4.20
C PRO A 46 10.00 5.53 -3.58
N GLY A 47 11.04 5.30 -4.39
CA GLY A 47 12.28 4.70 -3.95
C GLY A 47 12.27 3.17 -3.87
N THR A 48 13.32 2.61 -3.29
CA THR A 48 13.57 1.17 -3.33
C THR A 48 12.57 0.38 -2.48
N VAL A 49 12.16 -0.78 -3.00
CA VAL A 49 11.39 -1.77 -2.24
C VAL A 49 12.35 -2.67 -1.49
N ASP A 50 12.17 -2.78 -0.17
CA ASP A 50 12.93 -3.67 0.70
C ASP A 50 11.99 -4.69 1.37
N CYS A 51 12.58 -5.69 2.02
CA CYS A 51 11.83 -6.76 2.68
C CYS A 51 11.24 -6.39 4.05
N ASN A 52 11.61 -5.23 4.61
CA ASN A 52 11.29 -4.86 5.98
C ASN A 52 10.04 -3.97 6.08
N ASN A 53 9.73 -3.20 5.02
CA ASN A 53 8.61 -2.25 4.98
C ASN A 53 7.73 -2.46 3.74
N ILE A 54 7.34 -3.72 3.52
CA ILE A 54 6.62 -4.13 2.31
C ILE A 54 5.09 -4.09 2.46
N CYS A 55 4.57 -4.14 3.69
CA CYS A 55 3.13 -4.07 3.96
C CYS A 55 2.76 -2.66 4.38
N VAL A 56 1.87 -2.00 3.65
CA VAL A 56 1.41 -0.65 3.96
C VAL A 56 -0.11 -0.61 4.13
N LYS A 57 -0.58 0.14 5.13
CA LYS A 57 -2.00 0.45 5.27
C LYS A 57 -2.26 1.87 4.81
N VAL A 58 -3.17 2.02 3.86
CA VAL A 58 -3.64 3.32 3.37
C VAL A 58 -5.08 3.51 3.80
N SER A 59 -5.44 4.71 4.25
CA SER A 59 -6.80 5.02 4.68
C SER A 59 -7.29 6.34 4.08
N ASN A 60 -8.54 6.38 3.63
CA ASN A 60 -9.20 7.58 3.13
C ASN A 60 -10.70 7.57 3.50
N LYS A 61 -11.23 8.69 4.01
CA LYS A 61 -12.66 8.89 4.34
C LYS A 61 -13.30 7.71 5.12
N GLY A 62 -12.58 7.16 6.11
CA GLY A 62 -13.07 6.06 6.96
C GLY A 62 -12.95 4.66 6.36
N ARG A 63 -12.39 4.52 5.15
CA ARG A 63 -12.02 3.24 4.53
C ARG A 63 -10.53 3.02 4.64
N ASP A 64 -10.11 1.76 4.71
CA ASP A 64 -8.71 1.38 4.63
C ASP A 64 -8.50 0.12 3.79
N VAL A 65 -7.28 -0.01 3.27
CA VAL A 65 -6.79 -1.19 2.56
C VAL A 65 -5.36 -1.46 3.00
N HIS A 66 -5.04 -2.75 3.09
CA HIS A 66 -3.66 -3.22 3.24
C HIS A 66 -3.13 -3.58 1.86
N LEU A 67 -1.93 -3.09 1.54
CA LEU A 67 -1.33 -3.23 0.22
C LEU A 67 0.08 -3.82 0.36
N LEU A 68 0.46 -4.63 -0.61
CA LEU A 68 1.82 -5.12 -0.79
C LEU A 68 2.60 -4.16 -1.69
N LYS A 69 3.68 -3.56 -1.18
CA LYS A 69 4.62 -2.74 -1.95
C LYS A 69 5.45 -3.65 -2.84
N ILE A 70 5.18 -3.68 -4.13
CA ILE A 70 5.83 -4.63 -5.07
C ILE A 70 6.73 -3.96 -6.09
N ASP A 71 6.67 -2.64 -6.16
CA ASP A 71 7.47 -1.87 -7.10
C ASP A 71 7.74 -0.45 -6.61
N SER A 72 8.67 0.22 -7.28
CA SER A 72 8.91 1.64 -7.18
C SER A 72 8.08 2.40 -8.21
N SER A 73 7.56 3.54 -7.82
CA SER A 73 7.11 4.57 -8.74
C SER A 73 8.23 5.61 -8.94
N GLY A 74 8.19 6.36 -10.03
CA GLY A 74 9.14 7.44 -10.33
C GLY A 74 9.03 8.68 -9.43
N GLY A 75 8.67 8.53 -8.15
CA GLY A 75 8.46 9.60 -7.17
C GLY A 75 7.03 9.78 -6.68
N ALA A 76 6.06 9.05 -7.24
CA ALA A 76 4.64 9.13 -6.91
C ALA A 76 4.23 8.11 -5.83
N HIS A 77 3.04 8.21 -5.26
CA HIS A 77 2.51 7.12 -4.44
C HIS A 77 1.36 6.51 -5.22
N ASP A 78 1.60 5.41 -5.91
CA ASP A 78 0.55 4.77 -6.70
C ASP A 78 0.11 3.47 -6.06
N ILE A 79 -1.15 3.11 -6.29
CA ILE A 79 -1.71 1.83 -5.85
C ILE A 79 -2.50 1.23 -7.01
N SER A 80 -2.73 -0.08 -6.98
CA SER A 80 -3.58 -0.72 -7.99
C SER A 80 -4.91 0.02 -8.14
N TYR A 81 -5.35 0.21 -9.38
CA TYR A 81 -6.56 0.98 -9.72
C TYR A 81 -7.79 0.58 -8.88
N ASP A 82 -8.00 -0.71 -8.64
CA ASP A 82 -9.11 -1.18 -7.80
C ASP A 82 -9.03 -0.70 -6.33
N ALA A 83 -7.84 -0.72 -5.73
CA ALA A 83 -7.63 -0.22 -4.38
C ALA A 83 -7.87 1.30 -4.29
N TRP A 84 -7.41 2.05 -5.30
CA TRP A 84 -7.65 3.48 -5.40
C TRP A 84 -9.15 3.79 -5.52
N ASN A 85 -9.86 3.07 -6.39
CA ASN A 85 -11.29 3.24 -6.60
C ASN A 85 -12.08 2.94 -5.32
N TYR A 86 -11.75 1.85 -4.63
CA TYR A 86 -12.39 1.50 -3.36
C TYR A 86 -12.13 2.53 -2.26
N LEU A 87 -10.88 3.00 -2.11
CA LEU A 87 -10.56 4.02 -1.13
C LEU A 87 -11.29 5.35 -1.41
N GLY A 88 -11.33 5.80 -2.66
CA GLY A 88 -11.98 7.05 -3.04
C GLY A 88 -13.50 7.00 -2.93
N PHE A 89 -14.10 5.91 -3.39
CA PHE A 89 -15.52 5.86 -3.76
C PHE A 89 -16.30 4.70 -3.13
N GLY A 90 -15.62 3.75 -2.47
CA GLY A 90 -16.24 2.66 -1.74
C GLY A 90 -16.61 1.44 -2.58
N GLU A 91 -16.29 1.44 -3.88
CA GLU A 91 -16.57 0.31 -4.78
C GLU A 91 -15.33 -0.16 -5.53
N SER A 92 -15.32 -1.44 -5.94
CA SER A 92 -14.32 -1.98 -6.85
C SER A 92 -14.37 -1.27 -8.21
N ALA A 93 -13.21 -1.09 -8.84
CA ALA A 93 -13.13 -0.55 -10.20
C ALA A 93 -13.82 -1.47 -11.22
N ALA A 94 -13.89 -2.78 -10.97
CA ALA A 94 -14.60 -3.72 -11.82
C ALA A 94 -16.13 -3.55 -11.77
N LYS A 95 -16.64 -2.94 -10.69
CA LYS A 95 -18.08 -2.68 -10.50
C LYS A 95 -18.46 -1.27 -10.93
N ASN A 96 -17.71 -0.26 -10.51
CA ASN A 96 -18.02 1.15 -10.78
C ASN A 96 -16.72 1.97 -10.92
N PRO A 97 -16.07 1.94 -12.11
CA PRO A 97 -14.79 2.59 -12.34
C PRO A 97 -14.90 4.11 -12.32
N GLN A 98 -13.94 4.77 -11.69
CA GLN A 98 -13.82 6.24 -11.64
C GLN A 98 -12.56 6.71 -12.37
N GLN A 99 -12.56 7.96 -12.81
CA GLN A 99 -11.40 8.60 -13.45
C GLN A 99 -10.79 9.62 -12.48
N ASP A 100 -9.48 9.86 -12.59
CA ASP A 100 -8.78 10.85 -11.77
C ASP A 100 -8.99 12.29 -12.26
#